data_AF-A0A3D1QX27-F1
#
_entry.id   AF-A0A3D1QX27-F1
#
_cell.length_a   1.000
_cell.length_b   1.000
_cell.length_c   1.000
_cell.angle_alpha   90.00
_cell.angle_beta   90.00
_cell.angle_gamma   90.00
#
_symmetry.space_group_name_H-M   'P 1'
#
loop_
_entity.id
_entity.type
_entity.pdbx_description
1 polymer ?
#
loop_
_entity_poly.entity_id
_entity_poly.type
_entity_poly.pdbx_seq_one_letter_code
_entity_poly.pdbx_strand_id
1 'polypeptide(L)'
;TDEQKRLAFRFLDLRRPVMQKALITRSRINQITREHFAGSGFLELETPFLVKYTPGGARNFLVPSRMSPGKFYALAESPQLFKQLFMVAGFDRYFQ
;
A
#
# COMPACT_ATOMS: atom_id res chain seq x y z
N THR A 1 -12.73 6.43 -26.54
CA THR A 1 -12.31 5.01 -26.49
C THR A 1 -12.94 4.37 -25.28
N ASP A 2 -13.51 3.19 -25.46
CA ASP A 2 -14.07 2.38 -24.37
C ASP A 2 -13.04 2.12 -23.25
N GLU A 3 -13.51 1.98 -22.02
CA GLU A 3 -12.68 1.75 -20.84
C GLU A 3 -12.01 0.37 -20.85
N GLN A 4 -12.72 -0.70 -21.23
CA GLN A 4 -12.14 -2.04 -21.26
C GLN A 4 -10.96 -2.09 -22.22
N LYS A 5 -11.10 -1.47 -23.40
CA LYS A 5 -10.00 -1.35 -24.38
C LYS A 5 -8.81 -0.55 -23.83
N ARG A 6 -9.06 0.53 -23.08
CA ARG A 6 -7.98 1.31 -22.44
C ARG A 6 -7.26 0.51 -21.36
N LEU A 7 -7.97 -0.31 -20.59
CA LEU A 7 -7.35 -1.18 -19.58
C LEU A 7 -6.55 -2.31 -20.23
N ALA A 8 -7.06 -2.93 -21.29
CA ALA A 8 -6.35 -3.97 -22.04
C ALA A 8 -5.03 -3.45 -22.64
N PHE A 9 -5.04 -2.22 -23.16
CA PHE A 9 -3.85 -1.56 -23.74
C PHE A 9 -3.35 -0.41 -22.85
N ARG A 10 -3.35 -0.62 -21.53
CA ARG A 10 -3.06 0.46 -20.57
C ARG A 10 -1.71 1.13 -20.81
N PHE A 11 -0.71 0.38 -21.24
CA PHE A 11 0.61 0.91 -21.60
C PHE A 11 0.58 1.93 -22.76
N LEU A 12 -0.37 1.83 -23.70
CA LEU A 12 -0.60 2.85 -24.73
C LEU A 12 -1.45 4.00 -24.20
N ASP A 13 -2.51 3.70 -23.45
CA ASP A 13 -3.37 4.71 -22.84
C ASP A 13 -2.59 5.65 -21.91
N LEU A 14 -1.60 5.12 -21.19
CA LEU A 14 -0.69 5.88 -20.34
C LEU A 14 0.15 6.91 -21.10
N ARG A 15 0.29 6.84 -22.43
CA ARG A 15 1.00 7.86 -23.24
C ARG A 15 0.18 9.14 -23.43
N ARG A 16 -1.13 9.11 -23.18
CA ARG A 16 -2.01 10.28 -23.36
C ARG A 16 -1.61 11.38 -22.37
N PRO A 17 -1.60 12.67 -22.78
CA PRO A 17 -1.20 13.78 -21.92
C PRO A 17 -1.97 13.85 -20.59
N VAL A 18 -3.26 13.54 -20.60
CA VAL A 18 -4.11 13.51 -19.39
C VAL A 18 -3.64 12.43 -18.40
N MET A 19 -3.28 11.24 -18.89
CA MET A 19 -2.80 10.14 -18.06
C MET A 19 -1.40 10.43 -17.49
N GLN A 20 -0.51 10.96 -18.33
CA GLN A 20 0.82 11.41 -17.90
C GLN A 20 0.73 12.49 -16.83
N LYS A 21 -0.09 13.52 -17.05
CA LYS A 21 -0.30 14.60 -16.08
C LYS A 21 -0.81 14.07 -14.74
N ALA A 22 -1.74 13.12 -14.75
CA ALA A 22 -2.26 12.51 -13.52
C ALA A 22 -1.18 11.76 -12.73
N LEU A 23 -0.34 10.95 -13.39
CA LEU A 23 0.73 10.20 -12.73
C LEU A 23 1.86 11.11 -12.24
N ILE A 24 2.26 12.11 -13.02
CA ILE A 24 3.26 13.11 -12.60
C ILE A 24 2.75 13.89 -11.39
N THR A 25 1.48 14.29 -11.39
CA THR A 25 0.86 14.98 -10.25
C THR A 25 0.84 14.07 -9.02
N ARG A 26 0.45 12.80 -9.16
CA ARG A 26 0.50 11.82 -8.07
C ARG A 26 1.91 11.68 -7.49
N SER A 27 2.94 11.63 -8.34
CA SER A 27 4.34 11.58 -7.89
C SER A 27 4.72 12.80 -7.05
N ARG A 28 4.37 14.01 -7.52
CA ARG A 28 4.62 15.27 -6.78
C ARG A 28 3.89 15.30 -5.44
N ILE A 29 2.63 14.87 -5.40
CA ILE A 29 1.86 14.77 -4.15
C ILE A 29 2.57 13.84 -3.17
N ASN A 30 2.97 12.65 -3.62
CA ASN A 30 3.68 11.69 -2.78
C ASN A 30 4.99 12.25 -2.22
N GLN A 31 5.74 13.00 -3.03
CA GLN A 31 6.98 13.64 -2.60
C GLN A 31 6.72 14.70 -1.52
N ILE A 32 5.77 15.61 -1.75
CA ILE A 32 5.43 16.68 -0.81
C ILE A 32 4.92 16.10 0.52
N THR A 33 4.10 15.05 0.46
CA THR A 33 3.62 14.34 1.65
C THR A 33 4.79 13.78 2.48
N ARG A 34 5.76 13.11 1.83
CA ARG A 34 6.95 12.59 2.50
C ARG A 34 7.79 13.70 3.12
N GLU A 35 8.08 14.76 2.37
CA GLU A 35 8.86 15.89 2.84
C GLU A 35 8.22 16.54 4.09
N HIS A 36 6.90 16.69 4.08
CA HIS A 36 6.15 17.23 5.23
C HIS A 36 6.27 16.35 6.48
N PHE A 37 6.06 15.04 6.34
CA PHE A 37 6.12 14.11 7.46
C PHE A 37 7.55 13.92 7.97
N ALA A 38 8.53 13.81 7.08
CA ALA A 38 9.94 13.75 7.44
C ALA A 38 10.39 15.02 8.19
N GLY A 39 10.00 16.21 7.71
CA GLY A 39 10.26 17.48 8.40
C GLY A 39 9.57 17.61 9.77
N SER A 40 8.51 16.83 9.98
CA SER A 40 7.77 16.75 11.25
C SER A 40 8.26 15.61 12.17
N GLY A 41 9.38 14.96 11.83
CA GLY A 41 9.98 13.90 12.63
C GLY A 41 9.28 12.54 12.55
N PHE A 42 8.44 12.32 11.54
CA PHE A 42 7.85 11.00 11.30
C PHE A 42 8.86 10.09 10.59
N LEU A 43 8.83 8.80 10.93
CA LEU A 43 9.61 7.75 10.29
C LEU A 43 8.76 7.03 9.24
N GLU A 44 9.27 6.95 8.00
CA GLU A 44 8.70 6.11 6.94
C GLU A 44 9.13 4.66 7.20
N LEU A 45 8.22 3.79 7.64
CA LEU A 45 8.53 2.39 7.93
C LEU A 45 7.64 1.47 7.11
N GLU A 46 8.23 0.45 6.49
CA GLU A 46 7.45 -0.54 5.75
C GLU A 46 6.84 -1.58 6.69
N THR A 47 5.63 -2.02 6.36
CA THR A 47 4.92 -3.09 7.08
C THR A 47 4.68 -4.31 6.18
N PRO A 48 4.67 -5.53 6.74
CA PRO A 48 4.48 -6.73 5.95
C PRO A 48 3.12 -6.78 5.23
N PHE A 49 3.13 -7.15 3.95
CA PHE A 49 1.91 -7.37 3.18
C PHE A 49 1.22 -8.70 3.52
N LEU A 50 1.98 -9.72 3.91
CA LEU A 50 1.48 -11.05 4.28
C LEU A 50 1.35 -11.15 5.80
N VAL A 51 0.12 -11.20 6.29
CA VAL A 51 -0.20 -11.14 7.72
C VAL A 51 -1.03 -12.33 8.16
N LYS A 52 -1.17 -12.52 9.47
CA LYS A 52 -2.10 -13.50 10.01
C LYS A 52 -3.54 -13.04 9.75
N TYR A 53 -4.41 -13.96 9.36
CA TYR A 53 -5.83 -13.70 9.25
C TYR A 53 -6.42 -13.24 10.59
N THR A 54 -7.19 -12.15 10.55
CA THR A 54 -7.91 -11.63 11.71
C THR A 54 -9.42 -11.75 11.43
N PRO A 55 -10.16 -12.58 12.18
CA PRO A 55 -11.60 -12.71 11.98
C PRO A 55 -12.34 -11.42 12.38
N GLY A 56 -13.42 -11.09 11.67
CA GLY A 56 -14.31 -9.96 11.96
C GLY A 56 -14.16 -8.73 11.05
N GLY A 57 -13.17 -8.73 10.15
CA GLY A 57 -12.98 -7.68 9.14
C GLY A 57 -13.70 -7.95 7.81
N ALA A 58 -13.29 -7.26 6.75
CA ALA A 58 -13.71 -7.56 5.39
C ALA A 58 -13.14 -8.92 4.94
N ARG A 59 -13.53 -9.38 3.75
CA ARG A 59 -12.97 -10.63 3.21
C ARG A 59 -11.54 -10.40 2.77
N ASN A 60 -10.59 -11.04 3.44
CA ASN A 60 -9.20 -11.01 3.05
C ASN A 60 -8.92 -11.87 1.80
N PHE A 61 -7.98 -11.41 0.98
CA PHE A 61 -7.31 -12.28 0.01
C PHE A 61 -6.34 -13.21 0.73
N LEU A 62 -6.45 -14.50 0.48
CA LEU A 62 -5.63 -15.53 1.10
C LEU A 62 -4.46 -15.93 0.19
N VAL A 63 -3.28 -16.12 0.77
CA VAL A 63 -2.06 -16.56 0.08
C VAL A 63 -1.59 -17.88 0.70
N PRO A 64 -1.64 -19.00 -0.04
CA PRO A 64 -1.24 -20.31 0.50
C PRO A 64 0.26 -20.36 0.76
N SER A 65 0.65 -20.97 1.89
CA SER A 65 2.06 -21.14 2.25
C SER A 65 2.59 -22.49 1.76
N ARG A 66 3.61 -22.47 0.89
CA ARG A 66 4.34 -23.68 0.49
C ARG A 66 5.13 -24.29 1.64
N MET A 67 5.71 -23.46 2.53
CA MET A 67 6.54 -23.92 3.64
C MET A 67 5.74 -24.49 4.81
N SER A 68 4.45 -24.20 4.87
CA SER A 68 3.55 -24.68 5.93
C SER A 68 2.26 -25.19 5.31
N PRO A 69 2.24 -26.46 4.86
CA PRO A 69 1.07 -27.05 4.22
C PRO A 69 -0.21 -26.86 5.05
N GLY A 70 -1.30 -26.48 4.38
CA GLY A 70 -2.60 -26.20 5.00
C GLY A 70 -2.71 -24.84 5.70
N LYS A 71 -1.63 -24.04 5.77
CA LYS A 71 -1.66 -22.68 6.33
C LYS A 71 -1.69 -21.62 5.24
N PHE A 72 -2.31 -20.49 5.57
CA PHE A 72 -2.49 -19.34 4.70
C PHE A 72 -2.03 -18.07 5.41
N TYR A 73 -1.46 -17.17 4.63
CA TYR A 73 -1.39 -15.74 4.97
C TYR A 73 -2.63 -15.04 4.44
N ALA A 74 -2.91 -13.87 5.00
CA ALA A 74 -3.84 -12.90 4.44
C ALA A 74 -3.05 -11.71 3.87
N LEU A 75 -3.53 -11.09 2.80
CA LEU A 75 -3.08 -9.75 2.44
C LEU A 75 -3.59 -8.76 3.49
N ALA A 76 -2.69 -7.91 3.99
CA ALA A 76 -3.03 -6.87 4.94
C ALA A 76 -4.05 -5.89 4.31
N GLU A 77 -5.16 -5.66 5.00
CA GLU A 77 -6.14 -4.64 4.59
C GLU A 77 -5.63 -3.23 4.92
N SER A 78 -4.90 -3.12 6.02
CA SER A 78 -4.26 -1.89 6.49
C SER A 78 -3.10 -2.24 7.43
N PRO A 79 -2.14 -1.32 7.66
CA PRO A 79 -1.03 -1.53 8.59
C PRO A 79 -1.44 -1.35 10.07
N GLN A 80 -2.74 -1.39 10.41
CA GLN A 80 -3.27 -0.98 11.72
C GLN A 80 -2.57 -1.66 12.92
N LEU A 81 -2.35 -2.97 12.85
CA LEU A 81 -1.68 -3.70 13.93
C LEU A 81 -0.19 -3.34 14.01
N PHE A 82 0.48 -3.23 12.86
CA PHE A 82 1.91 -2.91 12.83
C PHE A 82 2.20 -1.47 13.26
N LYS A 83 1.39 -0.49 12.86
CA LYS A 83 1.58 0.89 13.34
C LYS A 83 1.41 0.97 14.86
N GLN A 84 0.50 0.19 15.45
CA GLN A 84 0.33 0.12 16.90
C GLN A 84 1.55 -0.56 17.56
N LEU A 85 2.08 -1.62 16.97
CA LEU A 85 3.32 -2.24 17.44
C LEU A 85 4.50 -1.26 17.40
N PHE A 86 4.59 -0.41 16.37
CA PHE A 86 5.59 0.64 16.32
C PHE A 86 5.42 1.66 17.46
N MET A 87 4.18 2.07 17.77
CA MET A 87 3.94 2.95 18.92
C MET A 87 4.39 2.29 20.23
N VAL A 88 4.07 1.01 20.44
CA VAL A 88 4.49 0.25 21.63
C VAL A 88 6.00 0.08 21.71
N ALA A 89 6.67 -0.07 20.56
CA ALA A 89 8.13 -0.19 20.49
C ALA A 89 8.87 1.16 20.63
N GLY A 90 8.16 2.27 20.85
CA GLY A 90 8.75 3.59 21.08
C GLY A 90 9.01 4.40 19.81
N PHE A 91 8.52 3.97 18.65
CA PHE A 91 8.51 4.81 17.45
C PHE A 91 7.37 5.82 17.57
N ASP A 92 7.67 6.98 18.16
CA ASP A 92 6.67 8.01 18.51
C ASP A 92 5.84 8.51 17.30
N ARG A 93 6.43 8.54 16.11
CA ARG A 93 5.80 9.06 14.88
C ARG A 93 6.09 8.18 13.67
N TYR A 94 5.03 7.58 13.13
CA TYR A 94 5.09 6.65 11.99
C TYR A 94 4.21 7.12 10.83
N PHE A 95 4.72 6.95 9.61
CA PHE A 95 3.90 6.98 8.40
C PHE A 95 4.38 5.93 7.39
N GLN A 96 3.51 5.61 6.43
CA GLN A 96 3.81 4.77 5.27
C GLN A 96 2.88 5.19 4.13
#